data_AF-A0A401TL76-F1
#
_entry.id   AF-A0A401TL76-F1
#
_cell.length_a   1.000
_cell.length_b   1.000
_cell.length_c   1.000
_cell.angle_alpha   90.00
_cell.angle_beta   90.00
_cell.angle_gamma   90.00
#
_symmetry.space_group_name_H-M   'P 1'
#
loop_
_entity.id
_entity.type
_entity.pdbx_description
1 polymer ?
#
loop_
_entity_poly.entity_id
_entity_poly.type
_entity_poly.pdbx_seq_one_letter_code
_entity_poly.pdbx_strand_id
1 'polypeptide(L)'
;ATVSRDVPGNSAQLQLTGLTVNTEYTADISSVSGYRMSPRVTTSFVTGSDLPKDLTVSDISSSEALVSWKSPRAPVTGYLLLYGTEGDLSQVTL
;
A
#
# COMPACT_ATOMS: atom_id res chain seq x y z
N ALA A 1 -4.99 3.14 19.30
CA ALA A 1 -6.17 4.01 19.51
C ALA A 1 -7.29 3.50 18.61
N THR A 2 -8.53 3.43 19.12
CA THR A 2 -9.68 2.95 18.34
C THR A 2 -10.41 4.13 17.73
N VAL A 3 -10.72 4.06 16.43
CA VAL A 3 -11.51 5.06 15.71
C VAL A 3 -12.85 4.43 15.32
N SER A 4 -13.97 5.11 15.61
CA SER A 4 -15.31 4.67 15.20
C SER A 4 -15.85 5.55 14.07
N ARG A 5 -16.59 4.94 13.13
CA ARG A 5 -17.22 5.62 12.00
C ARG A 5 -18.63 5.06 11.78
N ASP A 6 -19.62 5.94 11.76
CA ASP A 6 -20.98 5.58 11.36
C ASP A 6 -21.10 5.62 9.83
N VAL A 7 -21.69 4.57 9.26
CA VAL A 7 -21.83 4.39 7.82
C VAL A 7 -23.32 4.24 7.49
N PRO A 8 -23.83 4.90 6.43
CA PRO A 8 -25.22 4.71 5.98
C PRO A 8 -25.52 3.23 5.72
N GLY A 9 -26.69 2.76 6.16
CA GLY A 9 -27.08 1.34 6.05
C GLY A 9 -27.26 0.83 4.61
N ASN A 10 -27.31 1.71 3.62
CA ASN A 10 -27.33 1.38 2.19
C ASN A 10 -25.93 1.40 1.55
N SER A 11 -24.86 1.65 2.32
CA SER A 11 -23.48 1.56 1.83
C SER A 11 -22.90 0.19 2.08
N ALA A 12 -22.23 -0.36 1.07
CA ALA A 12 -21.46 -1.59 1.18
C ALA A 12 -19.96 -1.35 1.42
N GLN A 13 -19.50 -0.10 1.36
CA GLN A 13 -18.08 0.25 1.36
C GLN A 13 -17.79 1.49 2.21
N LEU A 14 -16.63 1.49 2.86
CA LEU A 14 -16.08 2.63 3.59
C LEU A 14 -14.58 2.73 3.28
N GLN A 15 -14.13 3.91 2.86
CA GLN A 15 -12.71 4.18 2.68
C GLN A 15 -12.11 4.74 3.99
N LEU A 16 -11.08 4.08 4.50
CA LEU A 16 -10.30 4.54 5.65
C LEU A 16 -9.06 5.30 5.16
N THR A 17 -8.80 6.48 5.73
CA THR A 17 -7.68 7.36 5.35
C THR A 17 -6.87 7.76 6.58
N GLY A 18 -5.63 8.24 6.36
CA GLY A 18 -4.74 8.67 7.43
C GLY A 18 -4.15 7.53 8.27
N LEU A 19 -4.20 6.30 7.76
CA LEU A 19 -3.57 5.15 8.40
C LEU A 19 -2.05 5.20 8.22
N THR A 20 -1.33 4.65 9.20
CA THR A 20 0.13 4.50 9.15
C THR A 20 0.47 3.37 8.19
N VAL A 21 1.38 3.61 7.24
CA VAL A 21 1.83 2.61 6.26
C VAL A 21 2.43 1.39 6.95
N ASN A 22 2.37 0.22 6.30
CA ASN A 22 2.91 -1.04 6.83
C ASN A 22 2.46 -1.41 8.25
N THR A 23 1.31 -0.92 8.68
CA THR A 23 0.78 -1.20 10.01
C THR A 23 -0.40 -2.15 9.87
N GLU A 24 -0.42 -3.19 10.71
CA GLU A 24 -1.58 -4.06 10.82
C GLU A 24 -2.69 -3.35 11.60
N TYR A 25 -3.88 -3.34 11.02
CA TYR A 25 -5.08 -2.83 11.65
C TYR A 25 -6.11 -3.94 11.78
N THR A 26 -6.86 -3.91 12.88
CA THR A 26 -8.04 -4.72 13.09
C THR A 26 -9.27 -3.83 12.93
N ALA A 27 -10.16 -4.18 12.00
CA ALA A 27 -11.44 -3.54 11.83
C ALA A 27 -12.54 -4.42 12.41
N ASP A 28 -13.42 -3.77 13.18
CA ASP A 28 -14.60 -4.39 13.77
C ASP A 28 -15.85 -3.71 13.23
N ILE A 29 -16.78 -4.52 12.73
CA ILE A 29 -17.94 -4.06 11.98
C ILE A 29 -19.21 -4.63 12.63
N SER A 30 -20.20 -3.79 12.87
CA SER A 30 -21.53 -4.18 13.36
C SER A 30 -22.60 -3.35 12.67
N SER A 31 -23.73 -3.96 12.34
CA SER A 31 -24.90 -3.22 11.85
C SER A 31 -25.77 -2.78 13.01
N VAL A 32 -26.36 -1.59 12.88
CA VAL A 32 -27.25 -1.00 13.87
C VAL A 32 -28.58 -0.66 13.20
N SER A 33 -29.69 -1.06 13.82
CA SER A 33 -31.04 -0.74 13.38
C SER A 33 -31.89 -0.34 14.58
N GLY A 34 -32.11 0.96 14.74
CA GLY A 34 -32.69 1.52 15.97
C GLY A 34 -31.87 1.11 17.20
N TYR A 35 -32.49 0.40 18.14
CA TYR A 35 -31.85 -0.09 19.36
C TYR A 35 -31.25 -1.51 19.23
N ARG A 36 -31.30 -2.11 18.03
CA ARG A 36 -30.75 -3.44 17.78
C ARG A 36 -29.37 -3.33 17.14
N MET A 37 -28.45 -4.18 17.56
CA MET A 37 -27.11 -4.29 17.01
C MET A 37 -26.82 -5.75 16.66
N SER A 38 -26.15 -5.98 15.53
CA SER A 38 -25.70 -7.32 15.15
C SER A 38 -24.52 -7.79 16.00
N PRO A 39 -24.19 -9.09 15.98
CA PRO A 39 -22.84 -9.53 16.31
C PRO A 39 -21.78 -8.79 15.49
N ARG A 40 -20.59 -8.68 16.07
CA ARG A 40 -19.43 -8.05 15.44
C ARG A 40 -18.78 -9.01 14.46
N VAL A 41 -18.40 -8.49 13.29
CA VAL A 41 -17.50 -9.15 12.35
C VAL A 41 -16.14 -8.46 12.45
N THR A 42 -15.09 -9.24 12.62
CA THR A 42 -13.71 -8.75 12.76
C THR A 42 -12.89 -9.18 11.55
N THR A 43 -12.07 -8.26 11.03
CA THR A 43 -11.11 -8.54 9.96
C THR A 43 -9.81 -7.78 10.21
N SER A 44 -8.68 -8.34 9.78
CA SER A 44 -7.38 -7.67 9.83
C SER A 44 -6.86 -7.39 8.44
N PHE A 45 -6.13 -6.29 8.31
CA PHE A 45 -5.46 -5.92 7.06
C PHE A 45 -4.18 -5.14 7.37
N VAL A 46 -3.21 -5.26 6.48
CA VAL A 46 -1.98 -4.46 6.52
C VAL A 46 -2.13 -3.34 5.50
N THR A 47 -1.95 -2.10 5.92
CA THR A 47 -1.93 -0.96 5.00
C THR A 47 -0.76 -1.10 4.02
N GLY A 48 -1.03 -0.84 2.75
CA GLY A 48 0.03 -0.81 1.74
C GLY A 48 1.11 0.23 2.04
N SER A 49 2.31 -0.06 1.57
CA SER A 49 3.39 0.92 1.52
C SER A 49 3.21 1.88 0.35
N ASP A 50 3.84 3.04 0.42
CA ASP A 50 4.14 3.81 -0.79
C ASP A 50 5.04 3.00 -1.73
N LEU A 51 4.93 3.25 -3.03
CA LEU A 51 5.85 2.72 -4.03
C LEU A 51 7.21 3.44 -3.93
N PRO A 52 8.30 2.86 -4.48
CA PRO A 52 9.53 3.60 -4.73
C PRO A 52 9.22 4.83 -5.59
N LYS A 53 9.82 5.98 -5.27
CA LYS A 53 9.58 7.25 -5.97
C LYS A 53 10.88 7.88 -6.43
N ASP A 54 10.76 8.94 -7.23
CA ASP A 54 11.89 9.79 -7.63
C ASP A 54 13.00 8.98 -8.32
N LEU A 55 12.61 8.08 -9.24
CA LEU A 55 13.56 7.31 -10.04
C LEU A 55 14.35 8.27 -10.93
N THR A 56 15.67 8.23 -10.78
CA THR A 56 16.61 9.01 -11.58
C THR A 56 17.67 8.11 -12.18
N VAL A 57 18.14 8.51 -13.35
CA VAL A 57 19.23 7.85 -14.08
C VAL A 57 20.31 8.89 -14.32
N SER A 58 21.54 8.55 -13.97
CA SER A 58 22.71 9.43 -14.02
C SER A 58 23.96 8.64 -14.43
N ASP A 59 25.09 9.33 -14.62
CA ASP A 59 26.39 8.71 -14.96
C ASP A 59 26.30 7.71 -16.12
N ILE A 60 25.64 8.14 -17.21
CA ILE A 60 25.34 7.29 -18.36
C ILE A 60 26.59 7.15 -19.24
N SER A 61 26.99 5.91 -19.49
CA SER A 61 27.99 5.52 -20.48
C SER A 61 27.38 4.61 -21.55
N SER A 62 28.20 4.11 -22.46
CA SER A 62 27.76 3.15 -23.47
C SER A 62 27.32 1.79 -22.90
N SER A 63 27.72 1.45 -21.67
CA SER A 63 27.48 0.13 -21.08
C SER A 63 26.89 0.16 -19.67
N GLU A 64 26.88 1.32 -19.01
CA GLU A 64 26.50 1.45 -17.61
C GLU A 64 25.70 2.73 -17.38
N ALA A 65 24.83 2.70 -16.37
CA ALA A 65 24.15 3.87 -15.85
C ALA A 65 23.90 3.68 -14.36
N LEU A 66 23.94 4.77 -13.61
CA LEU A 66 23.58 4.79 -12.20
C LEU A 66 22.08 5.06 -12.07
N VAL A 67 21.35 4.07 -11.57
CA VAL A 67 19.91 4.19 -11.27
C VAL A 67 19.73 4.39 -9.77
N SER A 68 18.99 5.42 -9.38
CA SER A 68 18.67 5.69 -7.97
C SER A 68 17.20 6.02 -7.79
N TRP A 69 16.65 5.71 -6.61
CA TRP A 69 15.26 5.99 -6.25
C TRP A 69 15.15 6.23 -4.74
N LYS A 70 14.05 6.85 -4.34
CA LYS A 70 13.67 7.01 -2.94
C LYS A 70 12.96 5.75 -2.45
N SER A 71 13.52 5.13 -1.42
CA SER A 71 12.91 4.00 -0.73
C SER A 71 11.51 4.36 -0.22
N PRO A 72 10.56 3.41 -0.26
CA PRO A 72 9.33 3.54 0.49
C PRO A 72 9.55 3.83 1.97
N ARG A 73 8.53 4.41 2.62
CA ARG A 73 8.53 4.63 4.09
C ARG A 73 8.48 3.32 4.87
N ALA A 74 7.93 2.28 4.26
CA ALA A 74 7.91 0.93 4.75
C ALA A 74 9.26 0.23 4.67
N PRO A 75 9.56 -0.72 5.59
CA PRO A 75 10.57 -1.74 5.35
C PRO A 75 10.22 -2.53 4.09
N VAL A 76 11.19 -2.65 3.18
CA VAL A 76 11.10 -3.48 1.99
C VAL A 76 11.97 -4.72 2.17
N THR A 77 11.56 -5.83 1.56
CA THR A 77 12.34 -7.08 1.56
C THR A 77 13.31 -7.18 0.37
N GLY A 78 13.15 -6.32 -0.65
CA GLY A 78 13.98 -6.25 -1.85
C GLY A 78 13.34 -5.40 -2.94
N TYR A 79 14.03 -5.22 -4.06
CA TYR A 79 13.54 -4.51 -5.24
C TYR A 79 13.61 -5.39 -6.49
N LEU A 80 12.67 -5.19 -7.43
CA LEU A 80 12.73 -5.75 -8.78
C LEU A 80 12.92 -4.59 -9.77
N LEU A 81 14.07 -4.55 -10.42
CA LEU A 81 14.38 -3.57 -11.45
C LEU A 81 14.11 -4.17 -12.83
N LEU A 82 13.27 -3.50 -13.62
CA LEU A 82 13.00 -3.82 -15.01
C LEU A 82 13.68 -2.79 -15.90
N TYR A 83 14.47 -3.23 -16.88
CA TYR A 83 15.21 -2.34 -17.77
C TYR A 83 15.34 -2.95 -19.17
N GLY A 84 15.46 -2.11 -20.20
CA GLY A 84 15.58 -2.57 -21.58
C GLY A 84 15.00 -1.58 -22.57
N THR A 85 14.96 -1.97 -23.83
CA THR A 85 14.36 -1.19 -24.91
C THR A 85 12.93 -1.63 -25.18
N GLU A 86 12.21 -0.88 -25.99
CA GLU A 86 10.85 -1.26 -26.38
C GLU A 86 10.86 -2.64 -27.06
N GLY A 87 10.14 -3.60 -26.47
CA GLY A 87 10.05 -4.99 -26.95
C GLY A 87 11.09 -5.96 -26.37
N ASP A 88 12.08 -5.49 -25.60
CA ASP A 88 13.07 -6.35 -24.95
C ASP A 88 13.38 -5.84 -23.53
N LEU A 89 12.72 -6.46 -22.54
CA LEU A 89 12.87 -6.13 -21.12
C LEU A 89 13.64 -7.23 -20.39
N SER A 90 14.69 -6.82 -19.71
CA SER A 90 15.44 -7.60 -18.73
C SER A 90 14.99 -7.25 -17.30
N GLN A 91 15.24 -8.17 -16.36
CA GLN A 91 14.92 -7.97 -14.95
C GLN A 91 16.10 -8.36 -14.06
N VAL A 92 16.26 -7.65 -12.95
CA VAL A 92 17.21 -7.98 -11.88
C VAL A 92 16.58 -7.79 -10.51
N THR A 93 16.80 -8.75 -9.62
CA THR A 93 16.37 -8.68 -8.21
C THR A 93 17.52 -8.13 -7.37
N LEU A 94 17.23 -7.12 -6.54
CA LEU A 94 18.17 -6.43 -5.67
C LEU A 94 17.80 -6.64 -4.19
#